data_AF-A0A662RX25-F1
#
_entry.id   AF-A0A662RX25-F1
#
_cell.length_a   1.000
_cell.length_b   1.000
_cell.length_c   1.000
_cell.angle_alpha   90.00
_cell.angle_beta   90.00
_cell.angle_gamma   90.00
#
_symmetry.space_group_name_H-M   'P 1'
#
loop_
_entity.id
_entity.type
_entity.pdbx_description
1 polymer ?
#
loop_
_entity_poly.entity_id
_entity_poly.type
_entity_poly.pdbx_seq_one_letter_code
_entity_poly.pdbx_strand_id
1 'polypeptide(L)'
;MSSGSGEVARTHLISQVGPDLEGQEVGLAGWVYRYRDLGSVVFIVLRDATGIIQAVVRSEEVDPSSWEAAKRADVEASVKLAGVVRLDPRAPGGVEVRVTRFKLVGESPDFPIKKDAGVEFRLDKRHLDIRSRRMWAVLRIRAEFMAGLREWFDSNGFIPVEAPTFVSAAV
;
A
#
# COMPACT_ATOMS: atom_id res chain seq x y z
N MET A 1 -8.29 1.28 -30.94
CA MET A 1 -7.44 0.08 -31.12
C MET A 1 -6.71 -0.15 -29.82
N SER A 2 -7.16 -1.10 -29.00
CA SER A 2 -6.62 -1.35 -27.66
C SER A 2 -5.22 -1.96 -27.78
N SER A 3 -4.19 -1.19 -27.43
CA SER A 3 -2.86 -1.73 -27.17
C SER A 3 -2.97 -2.68 -25.97
N GLY A 4 -2.63 -3.95 -26.18
CA GLY A 4 -2.46 -4.91 -25.10
C GLY A 4 -1.30 -4.47 -24.21
N SER A 5 -1.57 -3.65 -23.20
CA SER A 5 -0.60 -3.36 -22.15
C SER A 5 -0.34 -4.67 -21.42
N GLY A 6 0.89 -5.18 -21.47
CA GLY A 6 1.30 -6.40 -20.75
C GLY A 6 0.75 -6.36 -19.32
N GLU A 7 -0.17 -7.28 -19.03
CA GLU A 7 -0.94 -7.23 -17.80
C GLU A 7 -0.02 -7.46 -16.60
N VAL A 8 0.13 -6.45 -15.76
CA VAL A 8 0.85 -6.58 -14.50
C VAL A 8 -0.11 -7.16 -13.47
N ALA A 9 -0.12 -8.50 -13.36
CA ALA A 9 -0.89 -9.20 -12.35
C ALA A 9 -0.20 -9.11 -10.98
N ARG A 10 -1.00 -9.00 -9.91
CA ARG A 10 -0.48 -9.09 -8.54
C ARG A 10 -0.28 -10.57 -8.20
N THR A 11 0.92 -10.90 -7.74
CA THR A 11 1.31 -12.26 -7.34
C THR A 11 1.53 -12.37 -5.84
N HIS A 12 1.99 -11.28 -5.20
CA HIS A 12 2.33 -11.24 -3.79
C HIS A 12 1.74 -10.00 -3.10
N LEU A 13 1.46 -10.13 -1.82
CA LEU A 13 1.38 -9.01 -0.87
C LEU A 13 2.81 -8.56 -0.54
N ILE A 14 3.00 -7.30 -0.18
CA ILE A 14 4.33 -6.79 0.17
C ILE A 14 4.96 -7.57 1.32
N SER A 15 4.18 -7.97 2.33
CA SER A 15 4.68 -8.76 3.47
C SER A 15 5.17 -10.16 3.10
N GLN A 16 4.87 -10.65 1.90
CA GLN A 16 5.30 -11.95 1.41
C GLN A 16 6.61 -11.85 0.62
N VAL A 17 7.11 -10.64 0.35
CA VAL A 17 8.36 -10.44 -0.38
C VAL A 17 9.50 -10.31 0.62
N GLY A 18 10.27 -11.39 0.76
CA GLY A 18 11.43 -11.49 1.64
C GLY A 18 12.69 -11.96 0.93
N PRO A 19 13.80 -12.15 1.68
CA PRO A 19 15.09 -12.60 1.13
C PRO A 19 15.05 -13.94 0.40
N ASP A 20 14.11 -14.80 0.77
CA ASP A 20 13.81 -16.10 0.18
C ASP A 20 13.34 -16.02 -1.29
N LEU A 21 12.89 -14.84 -1.73
CA LEU A 21 12.50 -14.58 -3.11
C LEU A 21 13.60 -13.93 -3.96
N GLU A 22 14.85 -13.82 -3.47
CA GLU A 22 15.96 -13.23 -4.24
C GLU A 22 16.04 -13.79 -5.67
N GLY A 23 16.11 -12.87 -6.64
CA GLY A 23 16.19 -13.21 -8.06
C GLY A 23 14.88 -13.68 -8.70
N GLN A 24 13.80 -13.85 -7.94
CA GLN A 24 12.48 -14.19 -8.48
C GLN A 24 11.72 -12.95 -8.96
N GLU A 25 10.90 -13.14 -9.99
CA GLU A 25 10.00 -12.09 -10.46
C GLU A 25 8.72 -12.05 -9.61
N VAL A 26 8.38 -10.85 -9.12
CA VAL A 26 7.17 -10.60 -8.37
C VAL A 26 6.36 -9.48 -9.01
N GLY A 27 5.05 -9.66 -9.04
CA GLY A 27 4.05 -8.65 -9.37
C GLY A 27 3.40 -8.07 -8.12
N LEU A 28 3.43 -6.76 -7.96
CA LEU A 28 2.92 -6.01 -6.81
C LEU A 28 1.92 -4.93 -7.25
N ALA A 29 1.00 -4.59 -6.35
CA ALA A 29 0.03 -3.51 -6.54
C ALA A 29 -0.18 -2.74 -5.24
N GLY A 30 -0.27 -1.42 -5.32
CA GLY A 30 -0.40 -0.57 -4.15
C GLY A 30 -0.42 0.91 -4.48
N TRP A 31 -0.12 1.72 -3.46
CA TRP A 31 -0.05 3.17 -3.54
C TRP A 31 1.38 3.65 -3.31
N VAL A 32 1.81 4.67 -4.05
CA VAL A 32 3.11 5.30 -3.86
C VAL A 32 3.13 6.00 -2.50
N TYR A 33 3.96 5.54 -1.59
CA TYR A 33 4.12 6.13 -0.26
C TYR A 33 5.23 7.19 -0.22
N ARG A 34 6.30 6.98 -0.99
CA ARG A 34 7.34 7.98 -1.25
C ARG A 34 7.79 7.87 -2.69
N TYR A 35 8.06 9.03 -3.28
CA TYR A 35 8.53 9.17 -4.64
C TYR A 35 9.83 9.98 -4.64
N ARG A 36 10.83 9.53 -5.41
CA ARG A 36 12.07 10.29 -5.63
C ARG A 36 12.60 10.02 -7.04
N ASP A 37 12.66 11.07 -7.84
CA ASP A 37 13.24 11.06 -9.19
C ASP A 37 14.66 11.63 -9.17
N LEU A 38 15.63 10.90 -9.73
CA LEU A 38 17.03 11.32 -9.89
C LEU A 38 17.45 11.40 -11.37
N GLY A 39 16.50 11.57 -12.30
CA GLY A 39 16.75 11.71 -13.73
C GLY A 39 16.68 10.38 -14.46
N SER A 40 17.70 9.51 -14.31
CA SER A 40 17.74 8.18 -14.97
C SER A 40 17.17 7.04 -14.12
N VAL A 41 16.84 7.33 -12.85
CA VAL A 41 16.29 6.37 -11.90
C VAL A 41 15.19 7.02 -11.06
N VAL A 42 14.08 6.30 -10.91
CA VAL A 42 12.96 6.64 -10.04
C VAL A 42 12.90 5.62 -8.91
N PHE A 43 12.95 6.12 -7.68
CA PHE A 43 12.74 5.34 -6.47
C PHE A 43 11.30 5.53 -5.98
N ILE A 44 10.57 4.43 -5.91
CA ILE A 44 9.20 4.39 -5.38
C ILE A 44 9.21 3.52 -4.14
N VAL A 45 8.79 4.06 -3.00
CA VAL A 45 8.39 3.22 -1.87
C VAL A 45 6.92 2.91 -2.08
N LEU A 46 6.61 1.68 -2.44
CA LEU A 46 5.25 1.19 -2.62
C LEU A 46 4.67 0.78 -1.26
N ARG A 47 3.38 1.07 -1.02
CA ARG A 47 2.64 0.63 0.16
C ARG A 47 1.39 -0.14 -0.25
N ASP A 48 1.12 -1.22 0.47
CA ASP A 48 -0.17 -1.91 0.46
C ASP A 48 -0.69 -2.10 1.89
N ALA A 49 -1.74 -2.89 2.06
CA ALA A 49 -2.31 -3.20 3.36
C ALA A 49 -1.48 -4.20 4.19
N THR A 50 -0.24 -4.50 3.83
CA THR A 50 0.63 -5.44 4.56
C THR A 50 1.99 -4.85 4.89
N GLY A 51 2.46 -3.88 4.12
CA GLY A 51 3.74 -3.26 4.39
C GLY A 51 4.14 -2.19 3.37
N ILE A 52 5.45 -1.95 3.32
CA ILE A 52 6.10 -1.09 2.33
C ILE A 52 7.29 -1.82 1.72
N ILE A 53 7.60 -1.54 0.46
CA ILE A 53 8.78 -2.07 -0.22
C ILE A 53 9.36 -1.01 -1.17
N GLN A 54 10.67 -1.01 -1.34
CA GLN A 54 11.31 -0.18 -2.35
C GLN A 54 11.20 -0.84 -3.72
N ALA A 55 10.75 -0.07 -4.71
CA ALA A 55 10.77 -0.41 -6.11
C ALA A 55 11.68 0.58 -6.83
N VAL A 56 12.67 0.08 -7.56
CA VAL A 56 13.63 0.87 -8.32
C VAL A 56 13.32 0.72 -9.80
N VAL A 57 12.99 1.83 -10.45
CA VAL A 57 12.73 1.90 -11.88
C VAL A 57 13.90 2.62 -12.53
N ARG A 58 14.61 1.98 -13.45
CA ARG A 58 15.68 2.60 -14.24
C ARG A 58 15.26 2.71 -15.68
N SER A 59 15.55 3.84 -16.32
CA SER A 59 15.14 4.10 -17.70
C SER A 59 15.68 3.08 -18.71
N GLU A 60 16.83 2.46 -18.41
CA GLU A 60 17.46 1.44 -19.26
C GLU A 60 16.92 0.01 -19.02
N GLU A 61 16.21 -0.23 -17.91
CA GLU A 61 15.70 -1.55 -17.50
C GLU A 61 14.22 -1.76 -17.83
N VAL A 62 13.51 -0.71 -18.30
CA VAL A 62 12.08 -0.75 -18.63
C VAL A 62 11.79 -0.18 -20.01
N ASP A 63 10.64 -0.53 -20.57
CA ASP A 63 10.17 0.05 -21.82
C ASP A 63 9.78 1.55 -21.65
N PRO A 64 9.76 2.36 -22.74
CA PRO A 64 9.44 3.78 -22.64
C PRO A 64 8.08 4.09 -22.01
N SER A 65 7.08 3.22 -22.18
CA SER A 65 5.75 3.45 -21.60
C SER A 65 5.73 3.23 -20.08
N SER A 66 6.42 2.18 -19.61
CA SER A 66 6.66 1.95 -18.18
C SER A 66 7.45 3.10 -17.56
N TRP A 67 8.47 3.60 -18.26
CA TRP A 67 9.29 4.72 -17.78
C TRP A 67 8.46 6.00 -17.61
N GLU A 68 7.70 6.39 -18.63
CA GLU A 68 6.85 7.58 -18.56
C GLU A 68 5.75 7.44 -17.52
N ALA A 69 5.19 6.23 -17.35
CA ALA A 69 4.21 5.95 -16.29
C ALA A 69 4.84 6.07 -14.88
N ALA A 70 6.07 5.60 -14.69
CA ALA A 70 6.78 5.73 -13.42
C ALA A 70 7.07 7.20 -13.07
N LYS A 71 7.45 8.03 -14.06
CA LYS A 71 7.68 9.47 -13.83
C LYS A 71 6.43 10.26 -13.44
N ARG A 72 5.23 9.76 -13.76
CA ARG A 72 3.95 10.38 -13.36
C ARG A 72 3.39 9.84 -12.04
N ALA A 73 4.01 8.82 -11.45
CA ALA A 73 3.50 8.14 -10.26
C ALA A 73 3.87 8.87 -8.96
N ASP A 74 3.33 10.08 -8.78
CA ASP A 74 3.54 10.86 -7.55
C ASP A 74 2.91 10.19 -6.31
N VAL A 75 3.15 10.77 -5.13
CA VAL A 75 2.64 10.28 -3.84
C VAL A 75 1.13 10.03 -3.89
N GLU A 76 0.73 8.88 -3.35
CA GLU A 76 -0.63 8.32 -3.33
C GLU A 76 -1.21 7.95 -4.71
N ALA A 77 -0.42 8.00 -5.80
CA ALA A 77 -0.79 7.36 -7.05
C ALA A 77 -0.95 5.84 -6.86
N SER A 78 -1.94 5.26 -7.52
CA SER A 78 -2.18 3.82 -7.52
C SER A 78 -1.46 3.17 -8.70
N VAL A 79 -0.71 2.11 -8.43
CA VAL A 79 0.21 1.50 -9.40
C VAL A 79 0.20 -0.01 -9.31
N LYS A 80 0.57 -0.65 -10.41
CA LYS A 80 0.99 -2.05 -10.46
C LYS A 80 2.40 -2.12 -11.05
N LEU A 81 3.25 -2.97 -10.51
CA LEU A 81 4.59 -3.20 -11.04
C LEU A 81 4.92 -4.68 -11.04
N ALA A 82 5.77 -5.10 -11.98
CA ALA A 82 6.45 -6.38 -11.95
C ALA A 82 7.96 -6.14 -12.00
N GLY A 83 8.71 -6.99 -11.33
CA GLY A 83 10.16 -6.85 -11.27
C GLY A 83 10.83 -7.96 -10.48
N VAL A 84 12.15 -7.94 -10.47
CA VAL A 84 12.98 -8.97 -9.83
C VAL A 84 13.35 -8.52 -8.42
N VAL A 85 13.15 -9.40 -7.43
CA VAL A 85 13.55 -9.14 -6.04
C VAL A 85 15.08 -9.11 -5.95
N ARG A 86 15.61 -8.11 -5.24
CA ARG A 86 17.03 -7.94 -4.93
C ARG A 86 17.25 -7.66 -3.45
N LEU A 87 18.22 -8.32 -2.85
CA LEU A 87 18.74 -7.98 -1.54
C LEU A 87 19.45 -6.63 -1.59
N ASP A 88 19.02 -5.70 -0.75
CA ASP A 88 19.72 -4.43 -0.51
C ASP A 88 19.57 -4.05 0.97
N PRO A 89 20.64 -4.13 1.77
CA PRO A 89 20.61 -3.73 3.18
C PRO A 89 20.19 -2.28 3.43
N ARG A 90 20.23 -1.41 2.41
CA ARG A 90 19.82 0.00 2.48
C ARG A 90 18.32 0.17 2.22
N ALA A 91 17.67 -0.82 1.59
CA ALA A 91 16.25 -0.78 1.31
C ALA A 91 15.42 -1.07 2.57
N PRO A 92 14.21 -0.50 2.71
CA PRO A 92 13.29 -0.86 3.79
C PRO A 92 13.00 -2.37 3.77
N GLY A 93 13.31 -3.06 4.87
CA GLY A 93 13.14 -4.51 4.97
C GLY A 93 14.28 -5.35 4.38
N GLY A 94 15.37 -4.72 3.91
CA GLY A 94 16.54 -5.41 3.37
C GLY A 94 16.36 -5.96 1.95
N VAL A 95 15.23 -5.68 1.31
CA VAL A 95 14.88 -6.13 -0.04
C VAL A 95 14.26 -5.00 -0.85
N GLU A 96 14.50 -5.02 -2.15
CA GLU A 96 13.89 -4.12 -3.14
C GLU A 96 13.43 -4.90 -4.37
N VAL A 97 12.62 -4.26 -5.22
CA VAL A 97 12.19 -4.80 -6.51
C VAL A 97 12.79 -3.97 -7.63
N ARG A 98 13.60 -4.59 -8.48
CA ARG A 98 14.08 -4.02 -9.75
C ARG A 98 12.98 -4.14 -10.78
N VAL A 99 12.31 -3.02 -11.03
CA VAL A 99 11.10 -3.00 -11.85
C VAL A 99 11.45 -3.22 -13.31
N THR A 100 10.77 -4.16 -13.94
CA THR A 100 10.86 -4.44 -15.39
C THR A 100 9.61 -4.00 -16.14
N ARG A 101 8.46 -3.93 -15.46
CA ARG A 101 7.19 -3.43 -16.02
C ARG A 101 6.47 -2.58 -15.00
N PHE A 102 5.96 -1.43 -15.43
CA PHE A 102 5.28 -0.48 -14.56
C PHE A 102 3.97 -0.01 -15.19
N LYS A 103 2.91 0.01 -14.39
CA LYS A 103 1.59 0.51 -14.79
C LYS A 103 1.06 1.48 -13.76
N LEU A 104 0.84 2.71 -14.20
CA LEU A 104 0.05 3.69 -13.48
C LEU A 104 -1.44 3.36 -13.65
N VAL A 105 -2.12 3.06 -12.55
CA VAL A 105 -3.57 2.72 -12.54
C VAL A 105 -4.40 3.99 -12.39
N GLY A 106 -3.98 4.88 -11.50
CA GLY A 106 -4.64 6.15 -11.24
C GLY A 106 -3.65 7.14 -10.65
N GLU A 107 -3.59 8.32 -11.24
CA GLU A 107 -2.82 9.45 -10.76
C GLU A 107 -3.40 10.00 -9.46
N SER A 108 -2.58 10.73 -8.69
CA SER A 108 -3.00 11.41 -7.47
C SER A 108 -2.43 12.83 -7.44
N PRO A 109 -2.83 13.70 -8.39
CA PRO A 109 -2.42 15.10 -8.34
C PRO A 109 -2.96 15.76 -7.08
N ASP A 110 -2.14 16.62 -6.46
CA ASP A 110 -2.53 17.47 -5.32
C ASP A 110 -3.10 16.71 -4.11
N PHE A 111 -2.44 15.62 -3.68
CA PHE A 111 -2.86 14.87 -2.49
C PHE A 111 -3.01 15.81 -1.26
N PRO A 112 -4.22 15.92 -0.66
CA PRO A 112 -4.57 17.08 0.16
C PRO A 112 -3.99 17.02 1.59
N ILE A 113 -3.62 15.84 2.10
CA ILE A 113 -3.14 15.68 3.48
C ILE A 113 -1.63 15.90 3.53
N LYS A 114 -1.23 17.10 3.95
CA LYS A 114 0.17 17.43 4.23
C LYS A 114 0.62 16.89 5.60
N LYS A 115 1.93 16.90 5.85
CA LYS A 115 2.55 16.36 7.08
C LYS A 115 2.00 17.03 8.35
N ASP A 116 1.76 18.33 8.28
CA ASP A 116 1.32 19.24 9.34
C ASP A 116 -0.19 19.48 9.37
N ALA A 117 -0.97 18.75 8.56
CA ALA A 117 -2.42 18.87 8.56
C ALA A 117 -3.01 18.62 9.97
N GLY A 118 -3.83 19.57 10.43
CA GLY A 118 -4.50 19.52 11.73
C GLY A 118 -5.52 18.39 11.86
N VAL A 119 -5.94 18.11 13.09
CA VAL A 119 -6.86 17.01 13.41
C VAL A 119 -8.20 17.16 12.68
N GLU A 120 -8.80 18.34 12.70
CA GLU A 120 -10.08 18.63 12.05
C GLU A 120 -10.04 18.31 10.55
N PHE A 121 -9.03 18.82 9.84
CA PHE A 121 -8.85 18.53 8.42
C PHE A 121 -8.66 17.04 8.13
N ARG A 122 -7.93 16.32 8.99
CA ARG A 122 -7.76 14.86 8.87
C ARG A 122 -9.07 14.10 9.09
N LEU A 123 -9.95 14.59 9.95
CA LEU A 123 -11.28 14.03 10.15
C LEU A 123 -12.18 14.31 8.95
N ASP A 124 -12.12 15.50 8.36
CA ASP A 124 -12.85 15.79 7.10
C ASP A 124 -12.35 14.93 5.95
N LYS A 125 -11.04 14.71 5.88
CA LYS A 125 -10.39 13.84 4.89
C LYS A 125 -10.18 12.41 5.40
N ARG A 126 -11.04 11.93 6.31
CA ARG A 126 -10.82 10.65 6.99
C ARG A 126 -10.70 9.46 6.04
N HIS A 127 -11.48 9.46 4.96
CA HIS A 127 -11.43 8.46 3.90
C HIS A 127 -10.04 8.31 3.24
N LEU A 128 -9.19 9.34 3.31
CA LEU A 128 -7.79 9.32 2.90
C LEU A 128 -6.86 9.05 4.10
N ASP A 129 -7.09 9.73 5.23
CA ASP A 129 -6.23 9.67 6.42
C ASP A 129 -6.10 8.24 7.00
N ILE A 130 -7.14 7.41 6.90
CA ILE A 130 -7.09 6.00 7.31
C ILE A 130 -6.04 5.17 6.57
N ARG A 131 -5.58 5.61 5.39
CA ARG A 131 -4.53 4.96 4.60
C ARG A 131 -3.12 5.30 5.09
N SER A 132 -2.99 6.31 5.94
CA SER A 132 -1.71 6.63 6.57
C SER A 132 -1.24 5.44 7.41
N ARG A 133 0.08 5.20 7.45
CA ARG A 133 0.64 4.06 8.19
C ARG A 133 0.25 4.06 9.67
N ARG A 134 0.17 5.25 10.29
CA ARG A 134 -0.26 5.41 11.68
C ARG A 134 -1.72 4.99 11.86
N MET A 135 -2.63 5.54 11.06
CA MET A 135 -4.05 5.22 11.22
C MET A 135 -4.37 3.78 10.85
N TRP A 136 -3.73 3.26 9.81
CA TRP A 136 -3.85 1.84 9.46
C TRP A 136 -3.39 0.93 10.61
N ALA A 137 -2.27 1.25 11.28
CA ALA A 137 -1.81 0.50 12.45
C ALA A 137 -2.82 0.57 13.62
N VAL A 138 -3.36 1.76 13.92
CA VAL A 138 -4.38 1.95 14.96
C VAL A 138 -5.63 1.12 14.66
N LEU A 139 -6.09 1.12 13.41
CA LEU A 139 -7.29 0.36 13.01
C LEU A 139 -7.06 -1.15 13.07
N ARG A 140 -5.85 -1.64 12.76
CA ARG A 140 -5.49 -3.06 12.95
C ARG A 140 -5.46 -3.47 14.42
N ILE A 141 -4.89 -2.64 15.28
CA ILE A 141 -4.91 -2.89 16.73
C ILE A 141 -6.35 -2.95 17.23
N ARG A 142 -7.21 -2.02 16.79
CA ARG A 142 -8.64 -2.04 17.14
C ARG A 142 -9.31 -3.33 16.66
N ALA A 143 -9.04 -3.76 15.43
CA ALA A 143 -9.61 -5.00 14.89
C ALA A 143 -9.17 -6.22 15.71
N GLU A 144 -7.87 -6.34 16.02
CA GLU A 144 -7.31 -7.43 16.82
C GLU A 144 -7.87 -7.45 18.24
N PHE A 145 -7.97 -6.29 18.88
CA PHE A 145 -8.57 -6.16 20.20
C PHE A 145 -10.03 -6.65 20.21
N MET A 146 -10.82 -6.27 19.21
CA MET A 146 -12.22 -6.72 19.11
C MET A 146 -12.33 -8.22 18.85
N ALA A 147 -11.42 -8.78 18.04
CA ALA A 147 -11.37 -10.22 17.77
C ALA A 147 -11.02 -11.01 19.03
N GLY A 148 -9.95 -10.63 19.73
CA GLY A 148 -9.54 -11.31 20.97
C GLY A 148 -10.57 -11.18 22.10
N LEU A 149 -11.25 -10.03 22.21
CA LEU A 149 -12.35 -9.86 23.15
C LEU A 149 -13.49 -10.85 22.87
N ARG A 150 -13.87 -11.01 21.60
CA ARG A 150 -14.92 -11.94 21.18
C ARG A 150 -14.52 -13.39 21.44
N GLU A 151 -13.30 -13.76 21.03
CA GLU A 151 -12.76 -15.10 21.27
C GLU A 151 -12.77 -15.48 22.75
N TRP A 152 -12.41 -14.54 23.63
CA TRP A 152 -12.44 -14.76 25.07
C TRP A 152 -13.87 -15.03 25.56
N PHE A 153 -14.86 -14.21 25.18
CA PHE A 153 -16.25 -14.41 25.60
C PHE A 153 -16.82 -15.73 25.10
N ASP A 154 -16.60 -16.04 23.82
CA ASP A 154 -17.05 -17.28 23.19
C ASP A 154 -16.46 -18.51 23.91
N SER A 155 -15.17 -18.46 24.25
CA SER A 155 -14.47 -19.53 24.97
C SER A 155 -14.91 -19.70 26.43
N ASN A 156 -15.60 -18.71 27.00
CA ASN A 156 -16.09 -18.74 28.39
C ASN A 156 -17.61 -18.97 28.48
N GLY A 157 -18.24 -19.44 27.39
CA GLY A 157 -19.65 -19.83 27.37
C GLY A 157 -20.64 -18.65 27.34
N PHE A 158 -20.16 -17.45 27.01
CA PHE A 158 -21.05 -16.32 26.75
C PHE A 158 -21.67 -16.45 25.36
N ILE A 159 -22.88 -15.90 25.20
CA ILE A 159 -23.60 -15.90 23.92
C ILE A 159 -23.66 -14.46 23.42
N PRO A 160 -23.17 -14.17 22.20
CA PRO A 160 -23.30 -12.84 21.61
C PRO A 160 -24.78 -12.56 21.29
N VAL A 161 -25.29 -11.42 21.76
CA VAL A 161 -26.65 -10.93 21.49
C VAL A 161 -26.61 -9.50 20.96
N GLU A 162 -27.45 -9.19 19.98
CA GLU A 162 -27.57 -7.85 19.40
C GLU A 162 -28.85 -7.18 19.92
N ALA A 163 -28.69 -6.10 20.67
CA ALA A 163 -29.82 -5.32 21.18
C ALA A 163 -30.26 -4.25 20.16
N PRO A 164 -31.53 -3.79 20.20
CA PRO A 164 -31.99 -2.68 19.36
C PRO A 164 -31.19 -1.40 19.61
N THR A 165 -30.73 -0.75 18.53
CA THR A 165 -30.01 0.54 18.59
C THR A 165 -30.96 1.74 18.78
N PHE A 166 -32.14 1.70 18.17
CA PHE A 166 -33.17 2.74 18.33
C PHE A 166 -34.13 2.33 19.45
N VAL A 167 -34.24 3.16 20.49
CA VAL A 167 -35.11 2.96 21.66
C VAL A 167 -35.99 4.18 21.89
N SER A 168 -37.15 4.00 22.54
CA SER A 168 -38.16 5.05 22.73
C SER A 168 -37.79 6.09 23.78
N ALA A 169 -37.02 5.71 24.80
CA ALA A 169 -36.51 6.60 25.84
C ALA A 169 -35.28 5.97 26.51
N ALA A 170 -34.45 6.79 27.15
CA ALA A 170 -33.47 6.28 28.11
C ALA A 170 -34.22 5.69 29.30
N VAL A 171 -33.78 4.52 29.76
CA VAL A 171 -34.27 3.91 31.00
C VAL A 171 -33.36 4.35 32.14
#